data_AF-A0A394DCH8-F1
#
_entry.id   AF-A0A394DCH8-F1
#
_cell.length_a   1.000
_cell.length_b   1.000
_cell.length_c   1.000
_cell.angle_alpha   90.00
_cell.angle_beta   90.00
_cell.angle_gamma   90.00
#
_symmetry.space_group_name_H-M   'P 1'
#
loop_
_entity.id
_entity.type
_entity.pdbx_description
1 polymer ?
#
loop_
_entity_poly.entity_id
_entity_poly.type
_entity_poly.pdbx_seq_one_letter_code
_entity_poly.pdbx_strand_id
1 'polypeptide(L)'
;MTGILIKIFTLFLECPIIGTLLLYILKGNNLIHMLITNADLEESPLYVPLHHFKDIEEKEVESLDSSLSPPEKVAERFITAVDESGKPPIQMGFFIHYNGDDILRQANESTMRYQKGKPISVLDGNLVAIKDEIDCLPYPTTGGTKWLHNERHCTDDACCVKHLRLCGAVLFGKTNMHELGSGTRRINPHYRVLSLNWTVGMVGIPAGTVEDALIT
;
A
#
# COMPACT_ATOMS: atom_id res chain seq x y z
N MET A 1 3.56 -11.40 -21.78
CA MET A 1 4.05 -12.79 -21.67
C MET A 1 3.71 -13.30 -20.27
N THR A 2 3.19 -14.51 -20.13
CA THR A 2 2.70 -15.06 -18.86
C THR A 2 3.10 -16.54 -18.71
N GLY A 3 2.95 -17.11 -17.52
CA GLY A 3 3.15 -18.54 -17.28
C GLY A 3 4.60 -19.03 -17.46
N ILE A 4 4.79 -20.13 -18.19
CA ILE A 4 6.14 -20.70 -18.38
C ILE A 4 7.04 -19.80 -19.23
N LEU A 5 6.46 -19.05 -20.17
CA LEU A 5 7.21 -18.17 -21.06
C LEU A 5 7.90 -17.03 -20.31
N ILE A 6 7.23 -16.45 -19.29
CA ILE A 6 7.86 -15.40 -18.48
C ILE A 6 9.03 -15.96 -17.65
N LYS A 7 8.91 -17.18 -17.12
CA LYS A 7 10.01 -17.84 -16.39
C LYS A 7 11.24 -18.06 -17.28
N ILE A 8 11.04 -18.57 -18.49
CA ILE A 8 12.12 -18.79 -19.46
C ILE A 8 12.78 -17.46 -19.82
N PHE A 9 11.99 -16.42 -20.07
CA PHE A 9 12.52 -15.11 -20.40
C PHE A 9 13.32 -14.47 -19.25
N THR A 10 12.83 -14.57 -18.02
CA THR A 10 13.58 -14.10 -16.84
C THR A 10 14.92 -14.81 -16.72
N LEU A 11 14.97 -16.14 -16.95
CA LEU A 11 16.22 -16.90 -16.97
C LEU A 11 17.22 -16.37 -18.02
N PHE A 12 16.73 -15.99 -19.21
CA PHE A 12 17.59 -15.37 -20.23
C PHE A 12 18.09 -13.98 -19.83
N LEU A 13 17.25 -13.17 -19.17
CA LEU A 13 17.64 -11.87 -18.64
C LEU A 13 18.68 -11.97 -17.51
N GLU A 14 18.62 -13.01 -16.69
CA GLU A 14 19.56 -13.24 -15.58
C GLU A 14 20.88 -13.89 -16.04
N CYS A 15 20.96 -14.36 -17.29
CA CYS A 15 22.19 -14.93 -17.84
C CYS A 15 23.25 -13.82 -18.06
N PRO A 16 24.51 -13.95 -17.57
CA PRO A 16 25.50 -12.86 -17.60
C PRO A 16 25.77 -12.28 -19.00
N ILE A 17 25.89 -13.14 -20.02
CA ILE A 17 26.21 -12.70 -21.39
C ILE A 17 24.93 -12.37 -22.16
N ILE A 18 23.98 -13.30 -22.19
CA ILE A 18 22.74 -13.16 -22.97
C ILE A 18 21.88 -12.02 -22.41
N GLY A 19 21.76 -11.93 -21.09
CA GLY A 19 21.00 -10.89 -20.41
C GLY A 19 21.55 -9.50 -20.67
N THR A 20 22.88 -9.34 -20.64
CA THR A 20 23.53 -8.06 -20.96
C THR A 20 23.25 -7.64 -22.40
N LEU A 21 23.38 -8.55 -23.37
CA LEU A 21 23.07 -8.29 -24.78
C LEU A 21 21.59 -7.95 -24.98
N LEU A 22 20.69 -8.71 -24.35
CA LEU A 22 19.25 -8.51 -24.43
C LEU A 22 18.83 -7.16 -23.85
N LEU A 23 19.35 -6.79 -22.68
CA LEU A 23 19.11 -5.48 -22.06
C LEU A 23 19.66 -4.34 -22.93
N TYR A 24 20.82 -4.51 -23.56
CA TYR A 24 21.37 -3.52 -24.49
C TYR A 24 20.41 -3.28 -25.67
N ILE A 25 19.88 -4.35 -26.27
CA ILE A 25 18.90 -4.26 -27.36
C ILE A 25 17.59 -3.61 -26.88
N LEU A 26 17.06 -4.04 -25.73
CA LEU A 26 15.81 -3.48 -25.18
C LEU A 26 15.96 -1.98 -24.88
N LYS A 27 17.09 -1.55 -24.30
CA LYS A 27 17.38 -0.13 -24.06
C LYS A 27 17.47 0.65 -25.38
N GLY A 28 18.13 0.10 -26.40
CA GLY A 28 18.22 0.72 -27.72
C GLY A 28 16.87 0.89 -28.40
N ASN A 29 16.06 -0.17 -28.42
CA ASN A 29 14.72 -0.15 -29.02
C ASN A 29 13.75 0.79 -28.29
N ASN A 30 13.97 1.05 -27.00
CA ASN A 30 13.20 2.01 -26.20
C ASN A 30 13.90 3.38 -26.07
N LEU A 31 14.84 3.68 -26.97
CA LEU A 31 15.52 4.99 -27.08
C LEU A 31 16.32 5.43 -25.84
N ILE A 32 16.55 4.55 -24.87
CA ILE A 32 17.27 4.87 -23.62
C ILE A 32 18.71 5.29 -23.91
N HIS A 33 19.40 4.64 -24.85
CA HIS A 33 20.76 5.03 -25.23
C HIS A 33 20.81 6.42 -25.85
N MET A 34 19.80 6.78 -26.64
CA MET A 34 19.70 8.11 -27.25
C MET A 34 19.47 9.19 -26.20
N LEU A 35 18.67 8.92 -25.18
CA LEU A 35 18.29 9.89 -24.15
C LEU A 35 19.33 10.02 -23.02
N ILE A 36 20.07 8.97 -22.70
CA ILE A 36 20.97 8.95 -21.53
C ILE A 36 22.44 8.93 -21.95
N THR A 37 22.82 8.10 -22.92
CA THR A 37 24.23 7.88 -23.26
C THR A 37 24.74 8.85 -24.33
N ASN A 38 23.88 9.15 -25.32
CA ASN A 38 24.25 9.94 -26.49
C ASN A 38 23.66 11.35 -26.49
N ALA A 39 22.97 11.75 -25.42
CA ALA A 39 22.44 13.09 -25.27
C ALA A 39 23.46 13.98 -24.56
N ASP A 40 23.71 15.16 -25.12
CA ASP A 40 24.43 16.22 -24.42
C ASP A 40 23.43 16.99 -23.53
N LEU A 41 23.59 16.84 -22.21
CA LEU A 41 22.78 17.56 -21.22
C LEU A 41 23.57 18.77 -20.72
N GLU A 42 23.15 19.97 -21.10
CA GLU A 42 23.78 21.23 -20.65
C GLU A 42 23.50 21.52 -19.17
N GLU A 43 22.37 21.06 -18.66
CA GLU A 43 21.93 21.30 -17.29
C GLU A 43 22.69 20.40 -16.29
N SER A 44 23.02 20.97 -15.14
CA SER A 44 23.59 20.21 -14.03
C SER A 44 22.54 19.27 -13.42
N PRO A 45 22.93 18.07 -12.96
CA PRO A 45 21.99 17.08 -12.44
C PRO A 45 21.30 17.58 -11.16
N LEU A 46 19.97 17.39 -11.12
CA LEU A 46 19.14 17.65 -9.95
C LEU A 46 18.80 16.33 -9.25
N TYR A 47 19.45 16.06 -8.12
CA TYR A 47 19.26 14.79 -7.38
C TYR A 47 18.05 14.78 -6.46
N VAL A 48 17.61 15.95 -6.00
CA VAL A 48 16.43 16.13 -5.14
C VAL A 48 15.61 17.31 -5.66
N PRO A 49 14.27 17.26 -5.59
CA PRO A 49 13.45 18.41 -5.96
C PRO A 49 13.78 19.63 -5.08
N LEU A 50 14.02 20.79 -5.69
CA LEU A 50 14.33 22.05 -5.01
C LEU A 50 13.11 22.96 -4.81
N HIS A 51 11.90 22.48 -5.09
CA HIS A 51 10.71 23.29 -4.89
C HIS A 51 10.45 23.48 -3.40
N HIS A 52 10.15 24.71 -3.00
CA HIS A 52 9.67 24.97 -1.65
C HIS A 52 8.30 24.32 -1.49
N PHE A 53 8.15 23.55 -0.42
CA PHE A 53 6.84 23.09 0.02
C PHE A 53 6.00 24.31 0.41
N LYS A 54 4.81 24.40 -0.16
CA LYS A 54 3.82 25.41 0.19
C LYS A 54 2.61 24.68 0.71
N ASP A 55 2.28 24.90 1.98
CA ASP A 55 1.05 24.40 2.54
C ASP A 55 -0.13 24.88 1.70
N ILE A 56 -0.97 23.92 1.32
CA ILE A 56 -2.27 24.19 0.73
C ILE A 56 -3.24 24.22 1.90
N GLU A 57 -3.99 25.30 2.05
CA GLU A 57 -5.12 25.30 3.00
C GLU A 57 -6.13 24.24 2.54
N GLU A 58 -6.22 23.14 3.27
CA GLU A 58 -7.25 22.12 3.08
C GLU A 58 -8.61 22.76 3.40
N LYS A 59 -9.52 22.76 2.41
CA LYS A 59 -10.72 23.59 2.49
C LYS A 59 -11.88 22.96 3.26
N GLU A 60 -11.88 21.65 3.49
CA GLU A 60 -13.06 20.94 4.00
C GLU A 60 -12.65 19.72 4.85
N VAL A 61 -12.44 19.92 6.15
CA VAL A 61 -12.37 18.81 7.13
C VAL A 61 -13.68 18.80 7.90
N GLU A 62 -14.57 17.85 7.57
CA GLU A 62 -15.81 17.63 8.31
C GLU A 62 -15.57 16.68 9.48
N SER A 63 -15.87 17.13 10.70
CA SER A 63 -15.84 16.27 11.88
C SER A 63 -17.11 15.41 11.92
N LEU A 64 -16.95 14.10 12.08
CA LEU A 64 -18.06 13.19 12.34
C LEU A 64 -18.79 13.60 13.63
N ASP A 65 -20.12 13.68 13.56
CA ASP A 65 -20.92 13.93 14.76
C ASP A 65 -20.76 12.75 15.74
N SER A 66 -20.54 13.10 17.01
CA SER A 66 -20.52 12.17 18.14
C SER A 66 -21.77 11.28 18.27
N SER A 67 -22.87 11.64 17.59
CA SER A 67 -24.11 10.85 17.52
C SER A 67 -24.06 9.66 16.55
N LEU A 68 -23.02 9.57 15.71
CA LEU A 68 -22.84 8.50 14.72
C LEU A 68 -22.42 7.15 15.34
N SER A 69 -22.35 6.12 14.50
CA SER A 69 -21.99 4.76 14.94
C SER A 69 -20.63 4.77 15.66
N PRO A 70 -20.52 4.15 16.85
CA PRO A 70 -19.25 4.03 17.56
C PRO A 70 -18.15 3.39 16.69
N PRO A 71 -16.89 3.85 16.78
CA PRO A 71 -15.75 3.28 16.04
C PRO A 71 -15.65 1.76 16.15
N GLU A 72 -15.95 1.18 17.32
CA GLU A 72 -16.01 -0.27 17.54
C GLU A 72 -16.95 -0.98 16.56
N LYS A 73 -18.19 -0.50 16.39
CA LYS A 73 -19.17 -1.12 15.48
C LYS A 73 -18.75 -0.98 14.01
N VAL A 74 -18.09 0.12 13.66
CA VAL A 74 -17.55 0.33 12.31
C VAL A 74 -16.43 -0.67 12.06
N ALA A 75 -15.51 -0.84 13.01
CA ALA A 75 -14.43 -1.81 12.95
C ALA A 75 -14.94 -3.26 12.82
N GLU A 76 -15.90 -3.68 13.64
CA GLU A 76 -16.51 -5.02 13.55
C GLU A 76 -17.10 -5.31 12.17
N ARG A 77 -17.85 -4.33 11.64
CA ARG A 77 -18.44 -4.45 10.30
C ARG A 77 -17.38 -4.51 9.22
N PHE A 78 -16.34 -3.69 9.34
CA PHE A 78 -15.27 -3.65 8.34
C PHE A 78 -14.43 -4.94 8.37
N ILE A 79 -14.10 -5.48 9.54
CA ILE A 79 -13.47 -6.81 9.68
C ILE A 79 -14.34 -7.87 8.99
N THR A 80 -15.64 -7.88 9.29
CA THR A 80 -16.59 -8.82 8.67
C THR A 80 -16.59 -8.69 7.14
N ALA A 81 -16.62 -7.46 6.62
CA ALA A 81 -16.60 -7.20 5.18
C ALA A 81 -15.29 -7.67 4.52
N VAL A 82 -14.15 -7.46 5.18
CA VAL A 82 -12.85 -7.95 4.71
C VAL A 82 -12.83 -9.48 4.69
N ASP A 83 -13.29 -10.13 5.74
CA ASP A 83 -13.35 -11.60 5.83
C ASP A 83 -14.31 -12.20 4.78
N GLU A 84 -15.44 -11.56 4.51
CA GLU A 84 -16.38 -11.96 3.46
C GLU A 84 -15.77 -11.76 2.07
N SER A 85 -15.05 -10.66 1.84
CA SER A 85 -14.39 -10.37 0.55
C SER A 85 -13.35 -11.42 0.17
N GLY A 86 -12.71 -12.05 1.16
CA GLY A 86 -11.72 -13.11 0.97
C GLY A 86 -12.30 -14.47 0.57
N LYS A 87 -13.63 -14.65 0.65
CA LYS A 87 -14.31 -15.92 0.33
C LYS A 87 -14.64 -16.02 -1.18
N PRO A 88 -14.87 -17.24 -1.71
CA PRO A 88 -15.40 -17.43 -3.05
C PRO A 88 -16.73 -16.67 -3.25
N PRO A 89 -17.03 -16.15 -4.46
CA PRO A 89 -16.34 -16.40 -5.73
C PRO A 89 -15.21 -15.41 -6.07
N ILE A 90 -15.07 -14.30 -5.35
CA ILE A 90 -14.18 -13.18 -5.75
C ILE A 90 -12.79 -13.30 -5.12
N GLN A 91 -12.68 -13.79 -3.87
CA GLN A 91 -11.41 -13.98 -3.14
C GLN A 91 -10.47 -12.75 -3.20
N MET A 92 -11.00 -11.57 -2.83
CA MET A 92 -10.23 -10.33 -2.82
C MET A 92 -9.19 -10.35 -1.69
N GLY A 93 -7.92 -10.16 -2.05
CA GLY A 93 -6.81 -10.08 -1.09
C GLY A 93 -6.42 -8.64 -0.81
N PHE A 94 -7.25 -7.89 -0.07
CA PHE A 94 -6.98 -6.48 0.27
C PHE A 94 -5.85 -6.31 1.28
N PHE A 95 -5.80 -7.20 2.28
CA PHE A 95 -4.84 -7.14 3.37
C PHE A 95 -3.98 -8.40 3.40
N ILE A 96 -2.70 -8.24 3.70
CA ILE A 96 -1.76 -9.35 3.88
C ILE A 96 -1.52 -9.65 5.37
N HIS A 97 -1.65 -8.64 6.22
CA HIS A 97 -1.54 -8.75 7.67
C HIS A 97 -2.57 -7.83 8.33
N TYR A 98 -3.43 -8.39 9.18
CA TYR A 98 -4.31 -7.65 10.08
C TYR A 98 -4.63 -8.55 11.28
N ASN A 99 -4.96 -7.97 12.42
CA ASN A 99 -5.36 -8.71 13.62
C ASN A 99 -6.66 -8.11 14.17
N GLY A 100 -7.74 -8.88 14.11
CA GLY A 100 -9.06 -8.44 14.57
C GLY A 100 -9.08 -7.96 16.02
N ASP A 101 -8.36 -8.64 16.92
CA ASP A 101 -8.29 -8.26 18.34
C ASP A 101 -7.58 -6.91 18.52
N ASP A 102 -6.49 -6.67 17.77
CA ASP A 102 -5.76 -5.41 17.83
C ASP A 102 -6.60 -4.24 17.26
N ILE A 103 -7.29 -4.48 16.15
CA ILE A 103 -8.20 -3.50 15.53
C ILE A 103 -9.34 -3.16 16.50
N LEU A 104 -10.00 -4.17 17.06
CA LEU A 104 -11.12 -3.98 17.99
C LEU A 104 -10.68 -3.31 19.27
N ARG A 105 -9.49 -3.63 19.79
CA ARG A 105 -8.90 -2.94 20.95
C ARG A 105 -8.73 -1.45 20.67
N GLN A 106 -8.10 -1.08 19.56
CA GLN A 106 -7.91 0.32 19.15
C GLN A 106 -9.26 1.05 18.97
N ALA A 107 -10.22 0.41 18.30
CA ALA A 107 -11.56 0.97 18.07
C ALA A 107 -12.35 1.15 19.37
N ASN A 108 -12.23 0.21 20.32
CA ASN A 108 -12.83 0.30 21.65
C ASN A 108 -12.25 1.46 22.47
N GLU A 109 -10.94 1.62 22.44
CA GLU A 109 -10.27 2.77 23.08
C GLU A 109 -10.80 4.10 22.54
N SER A 110 -11.01 4.19 21.22
CA SER A 110 -11.63 5.34 20.57
C SER A 110 -13.09 5.55 20.99
N THR A 111 -13.92 4.50 20.93
CA THR A 111 -15.32 4.54 21.39
C THR A 111 -15.44 5.09 22.81
N MET A 112 -14.58 4.64 23.73
CA MET A 112 -14.57 5.15 25.11
C MET A 112 -14.22 6.64 25.21
N ARG A 113 -13.36 7.16 24.33
CA ARG A 113 -13.03 8.58 24.26
C ARG A 113 -14.23 9.41 23.78
N TYR A 114 -14.92 8.94 22.75
CA TYR A 114 -16.15 9.57 22.27
C TYR A 114 -17.26 9.59 23.32
N GLN A 115 -17.50 8.47 24.02
CA GLN A 115 -18.48 8.39 25.10
C GLN A 115 -18.19 9.37 26.26
N LYS A 116 -16.91 9.68 26.49
CA LYS A 116 -16.47 10.67 27.49
C LYS A 116 -16.47 12.11 26.96
N GLY A 117 -16.84 12.34 25.71
CA GLY A 117 -16.79 13.65 25.04
C GLY A 117 -15.36 14.18 24.86
N LYS A 118 -14.36 13.29 24.73
CA LYS A 118 -12.93 13.65 24.64
C LYS A 118 -12.21 12.93 23.49
N PRO A 119 -12.66 13.07 22.23
CA PRO A 119 -11.91 12.58 21.08
C PRO A 119 -10.56 13.32 20.97
N ILE A 120 -9.54 12.65 20.45
CA ILE A 120 -8.18 13.21 20.31
C ILE A 120 -8.11 14.22 19.16
N SER A 121 -8.69 13.86 18.02
CA SER A 121 -8.71 14.69 16.81
C SER A 121 -9.86 14.27 15.88
N VAL A 122 -9.98 14.93 14.74
CA VAL A 122 -10.92 14.56 13.66
C VAL A 122 -10.68 13.16 13.07
N LEU A 123 -9.49 12.58 13.27
CA LEU A 123 -9.14 11.23 12.84
C LEU A 123 -9.34 10.18 13.94
N ASP A 124 -9.75 10.58 15.15
CA ASP A 124 -9.93 9.62 16.24
C ASP A 124 -11.03 8.63 15.88
N GLY A 125 -10.69 7.34 15.84
CA GLY A 125 -11.61 6.26 15.49
C GLY A 125 -11.70 5.95 14.00
N ASN A 126 -11.09 6.76 13.13
CA ASN A 126 -11.10 6.51 11.69
C ASN A 126 -10.17 5.34 11.36
N LEU A 127 -10.67 4.39 10.55
CA LEU A 127 -9.89 3.25 10.08
C LEU A 127 -8.87 3.73 9.05
N VAL A 128 -7.61 3.32 9.21
CA VAL A 128 -6.55 3.64 8.24
C VAL A 128 -5.79 2.36 7.90
N ALA A 129 -5.76 2.07 6.59
CA ALA A 129 -5.01 0.96 6.03
C ALA A 129 -3.58 1.40 5.72
N ILE A 130 -2.57 0.62 6.12
CA ILE A 130 -1.16 0.98 5.94
C ILE A 130 -0.55 0.15 4.81
N LYS A 131 0.07 0.81 3.84
CA LYS A 131 0.78 0.10 2.77
C LYS A 131 1.91 -0.76 3.33
N ASP A 132 2.11 -1.96 2.81
CA ASP A 132 3.04 -2.91 3.40
C ASP A 132 4.53 -2.51 3.35
N GLU A 133 4.91 -1.52 2.54
CA GLU A 133 6.24 -0.90 2.57
C GLU A 133 6.47 0.05 3.76
N ILE A 134 5.41 0.38 4.50
CA ILE A 134 5.45 1.33 5.61
C ILE A 134 5.43 0.53 6.92
N ASP A 135 6.34 0.87 7.83
CA ASP A 135 6.41 0.24 9.15
C ASP A 135 5.21 0.62 10.03
N CYS A 136 4.55 -0.38 10.58
CA CYS A 136 3.38 -0.24 11.43
C CYS A 136 3.31 -1.43 12.39
N LEU A 137 3.64 -1.19 13.65
CA LEU A 137 3.51 -2.18 14.71
C LEU A 137 2.03 -2.52 14.98
N PRO A 138 1.72 -3.78 15.33
CA PRO A 138 2.65 -4.90 15.57
C PRO A 138 2.97 -5.73 14.32
N TYR A 139 2.62 -5.25 13.13
CA TYR A 139 2.70 -6.02 11.89
C TYR A 139 4.12 -6.01 11.30
N PRO A 140 4.55 -7.09 10.62
CA PRO A 140 5.78 -7.07 9.84
C PRO A 140 5.64 -6.16 8.61
N THR A 141 6.77 -5.76 8.06
CA THR A 141 6.87 -5.03 6.78
C THR A 141 7.49 -5.98 5.76
N THR A 142 6.68 -6.51 4.84
CA THR A 142 7.16 -7.54 3.88
C THR A 142 7.45 -6.97 2.49
N GLY A 143 7.02 -5.74 2.20
CA GLY A 143 7.08 -5.15 0.86
C GLY A 143 6.34 -5.99 -0.18
N GLY A 144 5.31 -6.74 0.22
CA GLY A 144 4.64 -7.72 -0.64
C GLY A 144 5.49 -8.97 -0.99
N THR A 145 6.64 -9.18 -0.32
CA THR A 145 7.50 -10.36 -0.47
C THR A 145 7.20 -11.41 0.63
N LYS A 146 7.76 -12.62 0.52
CA LYS A 146 7.73 -13.63 1.61
C LYS A 146 8.95 -13.64 2.52
N TRP A 147 9.98 -12.86 2.24
CA TRP A 147 11.30 -13.01 2.87
C TRP A 147 11.79 -11.76 3.58
N LEU A 148 11.37 -10.56 3.16
CA LEU A 148 11.94 -9.30 3.65
C LEU A 148 11.87 -9.14 5.17
N HIS A 149 10.78 -9.62 5.80
CA HIS A 149 10.59 -9.53 7.24
C HIS A 149 11.57 -10.37 8.07
N ASN A 150 12.24 -11.35 7.46
CA ASN A 150 13.29 -12.15 8.10
C ASN A 150 14.63 -11.42 8.13
N GLU A 151 14.88 -10.56 7.12
CA GLU A 151 16.11 -9.76 7.01
C GLU A 151 15.96 -8.38 7.65
N ARG A 152 14.74 -7.83 7.65
CA ARG A 152 14.41 -6.50 8.16
C ARG A 152 13.20 -6.58 9.08
N HIS A 153 13.45 -6.54 10.38
CA HIS A 153 12.40 -6.50 11.38
C HIS A 153 11.80 -5.10 11.55
N CYS A 154 10.48 -5.02 11.66
CA CYS A 154 9.78 -3.78 12.02
C CYS A 154 9.95 -3.56 13.53
N THR A 155 10.77 -2.58 13.92
CA THR A 155 11.07 -2.29 15.33
C THR A 155 10.26 -1.14 15.91
N ASP A 156 9.70 -0.27 15.07
CA ASP A 156 8.97 0.93 15.46
C ASP A 156 8.02 1.35 14.33
N ASP A 157 7.03 2.18 14.64
CA ASP A 157 6.13 2.79 13.65
C ASP A 157 6.91 3.77 12.76
N ALA A 158 6.58 3.80 11.45
CA ALA A 158 7.04 4.86 10.57
C ALA A 158 6.54 6.23 11.06
N CYS A 159 7.26 7.31 10.71
CA CYS A 159 6.92 8.66 11.16
C CYS A 159 5.46 9.05 10.86
N CYS A 160 4.95 8.75 9.66
CA CYS A 160 3.55 8.98 9.31
C CYS A 160 2.57 8.16 10.14
N VAL A 161 2.89 6.89 10.41
CA VAL A 161 2.07 5.99 11.24
C VAL A 161 2.01 6.45 12.69
N LYS A 162 3.14 6.93 13.24
CA LYS A 162 3.17 7.55 14.58
C LYS A 162 2.22 8.72 14.68
N HIS A 163 2.21 9.62 13.68
CA HIS A 163 1.31 10.77 13.67
C HIS A 163 -0.15 10.35 13.58
N LEU A 164 -0.49 9.37 12.73
CA LEU A 164 -1.84 8.81 12.65
C LEU A 164 -2.29 8.24 14.00
N ARG A 165 -1.42 7.48 14.67
CA ARG A 165 -1.69 6.92 16.00
C ARG A 165 -1.87 8.01 17.06
N LEU A 166 -1.04 9.06 17.02
CA LEU A 166 -1.15 10.23 17.90
C LEU A 166 -2.47 11.00 17.69
N CYS A 167 -3.04 10.95 16.48
CA CYS A 167 -4.34 11.52 16.16
C CYS A 167 -5.52 10.61 16.60
N GLY A 168 -5.27 9.40 17.07
CA GLY A 168 -6.29 8.44 17.50
C GLY A 168 -6.85 7.56 16.38
N ALA A 169 -6.21 7.55 15.19
CA ALA A 169 -6.62 6.68 14.10
C ALA A 169 -6.49 5.20 14.48
N VAL A 170 -7.42 4.39 13.98
CA VAL A 170 -7.43 2.94 14.16
C VAL A 170 -6.68 2.30 12.98
N LEU A 171 -5.47 1.80 13.26
CA LEU A 171 -4.62 1.21 12.23
C LEU A 171 -5.10 -0.21 11.91
N PHE A 172 -5.69 -0.40 10.74
CA PHE A 172 -6.36 -1.66 10.40
C PHE A 172 -5.37 -2.80 10.13
N GLY A 173 -4.32 -2.52 9.37
CA GLY A 173 -3.37 -3.55 8.96
C GLY A 173 -2.56 -3.17 7.72
N LYS A 174 -1.82 -4.15 7.21
CA LYS A 174 -0.93 -4.02 6.05
C LYS A 174 -1.66 -4.41 4.77
N THR A 175 -1.76 -3.48 3.81
CA THR A 175 -2.43 -3.73 2.53
C THR A 175 -1.58 -4.59 1.60
N ASN A 176 -2.24 -5.33 0.73
CA ASN A 176 -1.60 -6.05 -0.36
C ASN A 176 -1.09 -5.06 -1.41
N MET A 177 0.01 -5.41 -2.05
CA MET A 177 0.67 -4.56 -3.04
C MET A 177 1.50 -5.39 -4.02
N HIS A 178 1.92 -4.77 -5.13
CA HIS A 178 2.94 -5.38 -5.98
C HIS A 178 4.24 -5.53 -5.19
N GLU A 179 4.93 -6.65 -5.37
CA GLU A 179 6.22 -6.91 -4.73
C GLU A 179 7.18 -5.73 -4.95
N LEU A 180 7.71 -5.18 -3.85
CA LEU A 180 8.66 -4.05 -3.78
C LEU A 180 8.25 -2.83 -4.59
N GLY A 181 6.95 -2.63 -4.77
CA GLY A 181 6.39 -1.56 -5.59
C GLY A 181 6.79 -1.59 -7.06
N SER A 182 7.37 -2.72 -7.51
CA SER A 182 8.01 -2.90 -8.81
C SER A 182 7.00 -3.27 -9.89
N GLY A 183 5.87 -2.58 -9.91
CA GLY A 183 4.83 -2.78 -10.90
C GLY A 183 3.62 -1.89 -10.67
N THR A 184 2.93 -1.57 -11.76
CA THR A 184 1.75 -0.70 -11.73
C THR A 184 0.45 -1.49 -11.71
N ARG A 185 0.46 -2.79 -12.01
CA ARG A 185 -0.71 -3.67 -11.99
C ARG A 185 -0.64 -4.51 -10.73
N ARG A 186 -1.63 -4.46 -9.82
CA ARG A 186 -1.65 -5.16 -8.50
C ARG A 186 -1.68 -6.69 -8.56
N ILE A 187 -0.66 -7.26 -9.18
CA ILE A 187 -0.45 -8.68 -9.35
C ILE A 187 0.66 -9.06 -8.38
N ASN A 188 0.29 -9.78 -7.32
CA ASN A 188 1.26 -10.34 -6.40
C ASN A 188 1.18 -11.88 -6.46
N PRO A 189 2.24 -12.57 -6.94
CA PRO A 189 2.23 -14.03 -7.06
C PRO A 189 2.35 -14.75 -5.69
N HIS A 190 2.73 -14.05 -4.63
CA HIS A 190 2.93 -14.60 -3.29
C HIS A 190 1.69 -14.58 -2.43
N TYR A 191 0.94 -13.48 -2.51
CA TYR A 191 -0.29 -13.29 -1.77
C TYR A 191 -1.47 -13.61 -2.69
N ARG A 192 -2.07 -12.62 -3.35
CA ARG A 192 -3.14 -12.78 -4.34
C ARG A 192 -3.12 -11.62 -5.33
N VAL A 193 -3.76 -11.80 -6.47
CA VAL A 193 -4.12 -10.68 -7.36
C VAL A 193 -5.33 -9.97 -6.75
N LEU A 194 -5.21 -8.65 -6.59
CA LEU A 194 -6.36 -7.84 -6.21
C LEU A 194 -7.24 -7.65 -7.45
N SER A 195 -8.37 -8.35 -7.50
CA SER A 195 -9.38 -8.19 -8.56
C SER A 195 -10.39 -7.14 -8.11
N LEU A 196 -10.27 -5.91 -8.57
CA LEU A 196 -11.29 -4.88 -8.36
C LEU A 196 -12.24 -4.88 -9.56
N ASN A 197 -13.44 -5.39 -9.33
CA ASN A 197 -14.48 -5.51 -10.33
C ASN A 197 -15.39 -4.26 -10.25
N TRP A 198 -15.04 -3.17 -10.93
CA TRP A 198 -15.93 -2.01 -11.06
C TRP A 198 -17.12 -2.30 -12.01
N THR A 199 -17.14 -3.45 -12.67
CA THR A 199 -18.15 -3.84 -13.65
C THR A 199 -18.51 -5.31 -13.48
N VAL A 200 -19.48 -5.64 -12.62
CA VAL A 200 -20.02 -6.99 -12.36
C VAL A 200 -19.76 -7.94 -13.54
N GLY A 201 -18.66 -8.71 -13.47
CA GLY A 201 -18.24 -9.65 -14.53
C GLY A 201 -16.84 -9.52 -15.15
N MET A 202 -15.97 -8.56 -14.79
CA MET A 202 -14.58 -8.50 -15.30
C MET A 202 -13.52 -8.26 -14.21
N VAL A 203 -12.37 -8.94 -14.29
CA VAL A 203 -11.22 -8.65 -13.41
C VAL A 203 -10.61 -7.30 -13.83
N GLY A 204 -10.93 -6.22 -13.11
CA GLY A 204 -10.24 -4.94 -13.21
C GLY A 204 -9.02 -4.90 -12.28
N ILE A 205 -7.93 -4.31 -12.74
CA ILE A 205 -6.70 -4.12 -11.96
C ILE A 205 -6.45 -2.61 -11.88
N PRO A 206 -6.58 -1.96 -10.70
CA PRO A 206 -6.22 -0.55 -10.54
C PRO A 206 -4.74 -0.37 -10.82
N ALA A 207 -4.40 0.73 -11.48
CA ALA A 207 -3.04 1.03 -11.88
C ALA A 207 -2.38 1.97 -10.85
N GLY A 208 -1.67 1.43 -9.86
CA GLY A 208 -0.93 2.28 -8.91
C GLY A 208 -0.56 1.59 -7.61
N THR A 209 0.68 1.81 -7.17
CA THR A 209 1.24 1.23 -5.93
C THR A 209 0.79 1.98 -4.68
N VAL A 210 0.35 3.23 -4.79
CA VAL A 210 -0.01 4.12 -3.66
C VAL A 210 -1.51 4.39 -3.51
N GLU A 211 -2.32 4.06 -4.53
CA GLU A 211 -3.75 4.42 -4.57
C GLU A 211 -4.65 3.73 -3.51
N ASP A 212 -4.09 2.84 -2.67
CA ASP A 212 -4.84 2.16 -1.59
C ASP A 212 -4.31 2.47 -0.17
N ALA A 213 -3.26 3.28 -0.03
CA ALA A 213 -2.64 3.56 1.27
C ALA A 213 -3.46 4.54 2.14
N LEU A 214 -4.53 5.12 1.58
CA LEU A 214 -5.44 6.03 2.26
C LEU A 214 -6.87 5.65 1.85
N ILE A 215 -7.36 4.54 2.41
CA ILE A 215 -8.80 4.31 2.45
C ILE A 215 -9.26 4.96 3.77
N THR A 216 -9.69 6.22 3.67
CA THR A 216 -10.52 6.91 4.67
C THR A 216 -11.99 6.66 4.38
#